data_AF-A0A929KCJ5-F1
#
_entry.id   AF-A0A929KCJ5-F1
#
_cell.length_a   1.000
_cell.length_b   1.000
_cell.length_c   1.000
_cell.angle_alpha   90.00
_cell.angle_beta   90.00
_cell.angle_gamma   90.00
#
_symmetry.space_group_name_H-M   'P 1'
#
loop_
_entity.id
_entity.type
_entity.pdbx_description
1 polymer ?
#
loop_
_entity_poly.entity_id
_entity_poly.type
_entity_poly.pdbx_seq_one_letter_code
_entity_poly.pdbx_strand_id
1 'polypeptide(L)'
;MCTSVLLSASRSNDIRSAESSDTDLVSSETVDQSAIINTGNSTDEAYEMLHVVFEGNPDKKVLKKLISVMMAKQNIEENYENLNRCGSVFLSMKNSSAIGVTEMQILKHMYQVGDATQTFPNQAAISAVLVEQSN
;
A
#
# COMPACT_ATOMS: atom_id res chain seq x y z
N MET A 1 31.21 -0.83 -41.50
CA MET A 1 32.48 -0.14 -41.21
C MET A 1 32.20 0.93 -40.16
N CYS A 2 33.01 0.91 -39.07
CA CYS A 2 33.36 2.01 -38.16
C CYS A 2 32.22 2.72 -37.38
N THR A 3 32.07 2.52 -36.06
CA THR A 3 32.77 3.22 -34.92
C THR A 3 32.64 4.74 -35.01
N SER A 4 32.11 5.48 -34.02
CA SER A 4 32.66 5.73 -32.66
C SER A 4 31.55 6.38 -31.80
N VAL A 5 31.29 6.08 -30.51
CA VAL A 5 32.00 6.36 -29.24
C VAL A 5 32.58 7.77 -29.10
N LEU A 6 32.09 8.51 -28.09
CA LEU A 6 32.69 9.61 -27.30
C LEU A 6 31.60 10.00 -26.26
N LEU A 7 31.61 9.75 -24.95
CA LEU A 7 32.57 9.85 -23.84
C LEU A 7 33.17 11.24 -23.59
N SER A 8 32.63 11.98 -22.61
CA SER A 8 33.32 12.87 -21.65
C SER A 8 32.28 13.57 -20.76
N ALA A 9 32.55 14.09 -19.55
CA ALA A 9 33.35 13.74 -18.39
C ALA A 9 33.00 14.79 -17.31
N SER A 10 33.13 14.39 -16.04
CA SER A 10 32.89 15.06 -14.76
C SER A 10 33.24 16.55 -14.62
N ARG A 11 32.53 17.22 -13.69
CA ARG A 11 33.11 18.30 -12.87
C ARG A 11 32.57 18.28 -11.44
N SER A 12 33.47 17.98 -10.52
CA SER A 12 33.35 18.13 -9.06
C SER A 12 33.22 19.60 -8.66
N ASN A 13 32.52 19.85 -7.56
CA ASN A 13 32.75 21.03 -6.73
C ASN A 13 32.81 20.58 -5.27
N ASP A 14 34.03 20.58 -4.74
CA ASP A 14 34.31 20.73 -3.31
C ASP A 14 33.93 22.15 -2.87
N ILE A 15 33.46 22.30 -1.62
CA ILE A 15 33.91 23.34 -0.69
C ILE A 15 33.51 22.92 0.73
N ARG A 16 34.53 22.88 1.60
CA ARG A 16 34.49 22.66 3.05
C ARG A 16 34.11 23.97 3.75
N SER A 17 33.38 23.89 4.85
CA SER A 17 33.54 24.79 6.01
C SER A 17 33.27 24.01 7.28
N ALA A 18 34.22 24.10 8.21
CA ALA A 18 34.22 23.51 9.53
C ALA A 18 33.76 24.55 10.56
N GLU A 19 33.12 24.09 11.65
CA GLU A 19 33.09 24.68 13.01
C GLU A 19 32.32 23.67 13.88
N SER A 20 32.97 22.81 14.68
CA SER A 20 33.49 23.02 16.04
C SER A 20 32.44 23.51 17.04
N SER A 21 31.93 22.61 17.88
CA SER A 21 31.57 22.89 19.28
C SER A 21 31.43 21.58 20.06
N ASP A 22 32.34 21.38 21.01
CA ASP A 22 32.23 20.43 22.11
C ASP A 22 30.98 20.70 22.97
N THR A 23 30.17 19.67 23.21
CA THR A 23 29.35 19.56 24.43
C THR A 23 29.28 18.10 24.87
N ASP A 24 30.09 17.77 25.87
CA ASP A 24 29.84 16.67 26.81
C ASP A 24 28.50 16.89 27.54
N LEU A 25 27.59 15.92 27.51
CA LEU A 25 27.08 15.20 28.70
C LEU A 25 25.89 14.31 28.32
N VAL A 26 25.94 13.08 28.82
CA VAL A 26 24.94 12.02 28.69
C VAL A 26 23.63 12.38 29.42
N SER A 27 22.49 12.04 28.83
CA SER A 27 21.39 11.36 29.55
C SER A 27 20.41 10.76 28.55
N SER A 28 20.26 9.44 28.67
CA SER A 28 19.19 8.64 28.10
C SER A 28 17.83 9.29 28.31
N GLU A 29 17.00 9.31 27.28
CA GLU A 29 15.67 8.69 27.28
C GLU A 29 14.98 9.01 25.95
N THR A 30 14.59 7.93 25.26
CA THR A 30 13.42 7.79 24.39
C THR A 30 12.70 9.08 23.98
N VAL A 31 12.69 9.41 22.70
CA VAL A 31 11.59 9.15 21.76
C VAL A 31 12.13 9.45 20.37
N ASP A 32 12.31 8.42 19.54
CA ASP A 32 12.49 8.61 18.10
C ASP A 32 11.14 9.08 17.52
N GLN A 33 10.90 10.38 17.63
CA GLN A 33 9.85 11.08 16.90
C GLN A 33 10.55 11.96 15.88
N SER A 34 11.11 11.31 14.85
CA SER A 34 11.18 11.94 13.54
C SER A 34 9.74 12.25 13.10
N ALA A 35 9.23 13.40 13.55
CA ALA A 35 8.08 14.06 12.97
C ALA A 35 8.47 14.53 11.57
N ILE A 36 8.54 13.58 10.64
CA ILE A 36 8.50 13.88 9.22
C ILE A 36 7.05 14.24 8.95
N ILE A 37 6.77 15.54 8.80
CA ILE A 37 5.52 16.01 8.23
C ILE A 37 5.55 15.62 6.74
N ASN A 38 5.26 14.35 6.46
CA ASN A 38 4.98 13.88 5.11
C ASN A 38 3.55 14.32 4.80
N THR A 39 3.40 15.46 4.11
CA THR A 39 2.22 15.69 3.28
C THR A 39 2.31 14.76 2.07
N GLY A 40 2.20 13.46 2.29
CA GLY A 40 2.57 12.47 1.31
C GLY A 40 1.95 11.11 1.60
N ASN A 41 0.82 10.85 0.94
CA ASN A 41 0.32 9.54 0.52
C ASN A 41 0.98 8.34 1.23
N SER A 42 0.68 8.15 2.51
CA SER A 42 1.30 7.09 3.32
C SER A 42 0.42 5.84 3.34
N THR A 43 0.99 4.65 3.48
CA THR A 43 0.18 3.42 3.56
C THR A 43 -0.78 3.42 4.74
N ASP A 44 -0.41 4.03 5.88
CA ASP A 44 -1.30 4.15 7.04
C ASP A 44 -2.52 5.04 6.73
N GLU A 45 -2.32 6.15 6.03
CA GLU A 45 -3.42 7.01 5.57
C GLU A 45 -4.35 6.29 4.59
N ALA A 46 -3.80 5.47 3.68
CA ALA A 46 -4.61 4.63 2.79
C ALA A 46 -5.46 3.64 3.59
N TYR A 47 -4.87 2.96 4.59
CA TYR A 47 -5.64 2.10 5.48
C TYR A 47 -6.71 2.87 6.26
N GLU A 48 -6.44 4.12 6.63
CA GLU A 48 -7.41 4.95 7.32
C GLU A 48 -8.62 5.25 6.43
N MET A 49 -8.37 5.64 5.19
CA MET A 49 -9.46 5.84 4.23
C MET A 49 -10.24 4.55 3.99
N LEU A 50 -9.56 3.42 3.79
CA LEU A 50 -10.24 2.15 3.55
C LEU A 50 -11.09 1.69 4.74
N HIS A 51 -10.61 1.88 5.98
CA HIS A 51 -11.38 1.51 7.17
C HIS A 51 -12.67 2.33 7.31
N VAL A 52 -12.66 3.61 6.91
CA VAL A 52 -13.84 4.49 6.97
C VAL A 52 -14.80 4.24 5.81
N VAL A 53 -14.26 3.97 4.62
CA VAL A 53 -15.06 3.84 3.40
C VAL A 53 -15.72 2.47 3.31
N PHE A 54 -15.08 1.43 3.83
CA PHE A 54 -15.63 0.08 3.80
C PHE A 54 -16.85 -0.05 4.71
N GLU A 55 -17.83 -0.83 4.25
CA GLU A 55 -19.07 -1.00 5.00
C GLU A 55 -18.84 -1.58 6.40
N GLY A 56 -19.48 -0.97 7.40
CA GLY A 56 -19.41 -1.40 8.79
C GLY A 56 -18.12 -0.99 9.50
N ASN A 57 -17.30 -0.12 8.91
CA ASN A 57 -16.06 0.41 9.49
C ASN A 57 -15.17 -0.69 10.09
N PRO A 58 -14.67 -1.63 9.26
CA PRO A 58 -13.93 -2.79 9.75
C PRO A 58 -12.71 -2.38 10.57
N ASP A 59 -12.36 -3.22 11.55
CA ASP A 59 -11.17 -3.00 12.36
C ASP A 59 -9.93 -2.87 11.47
N LYS A 60 -9.22 -1.75 11.63
CA LYS A 60 -8.06 -1.42 10.81
C LYS A 60 -6.97 -2.49 10.87
N LYS A 61 -6.73 -3.10 12.03
CA LYS A 61 -5.69 -4.12 12.18
C LYS A 61 -6.05 -5.38 11.40
N VAL A 62 -7.32 -5.77 11.44
CA VAL A 62 -7.85 -6.90 10.66
C VAL A 62 -7.78 -6.59 9.16
N LEU A 63 -8.22 -5.40 8.75
CA LEU A 63 -8.19 -4.95 7.36
C LEU A 63 -6.76 -4.96 6.80
N LYS A 64 -5.82 -4.33 7.53
CA LYS A 64 -4.40 -4.29 7.17
C LYS A 64 -3.80 -5.67 7.01
N LYS A 65 -4.08 -6.57 7.96
CA LYS A 65 -3.60 -7.96 7.87
C LYS A 65 -4.13 -8.68 6.62
N LEU A 66 -5.42 -8.55 6.32
CA LEU A 66 -6.03 -9.24 5.18
C LEU A 66 -5.54 -8.68 3.84
N ILE A 67 -5.48 -7.35 3.70
CA ILE A 67 -5.00 -6.71 2.47
C ILE A 67 -3.52 -7.00 2.24
N SER A 68 -2.67 -6.88 3.27
CA SER A 68 -1.23 -7.13 3.15
C SER A 68 -0.94 -8.56 2.69
N VAL A 69 -1.62 -9.56 3.29
CA VAL A 69 -1.46 -10.97 2.86
C VAL A 69 -1.98 -11.18 1.43
N MET A 70 -3.10 -10.57 1.08
CA MET A 70 -3.67 -10.69 -0.26
C MET A 70 -2.77 -10.04 -1.31
N MET A 71 -2.23 -8.84 -1.05
CA MET A 71 -1.29 -8.16 -1.94
C MET A 71 -0.02 -8.98 -2.13
N ALA A 72 0.52 -9.53 -1.04
CA ALA A 72 1.68 -10.43 -1.10
C ALA A 72 1.39 -11.68 -1.95
N LYS A 73 0.22 -12.31 -1.80
CA LYS A 73 -0.22 -13.44 -2.65
C LYS A 73 -0.25 -13.10 -4.14
N GLN A 74 -0.60 -11.85 -4.46
CA GLN A 74 -0.73 -11.35 -5.83
C GLN A 74 0.56 -10.69 -6.35
N ASN A 75 1.67 -10.75 -5.59
CA ASN A 75 2.92 -10.05 -5.88
C ASN A 75 2.73 -8.53 -6.13
N ILE A 76 1.78 -7.92 -5.43
CA ILE A 76 1.52 -6.47 -5.47
C ILE A 76 2.30 -5.83 -4.31
N GLU A 77 3.07 -4.80 -4.63
CA GLU A 77 3.76 -4.01 -3.62
C GLU A 77 2.76 -3.21 -2.77
N GLU A 78 2.93 -3.26 -1.45
CA GLU A 78 2.09 -2.52 -0.51
C GLU A 78 2.54 -1.05 -0.44
N ASN A 79 1.92 -0.21 -1.27
CA ASN A 79 2.09 1.25 -1.27
C ASN A 79 0.74 1.95 -1.36
N TYR A 80 0.71 3.27 -1.10
CA TYR A 80 -0.53 4.05 -1.07
C TYR A 80 -1.37 3.94 -2.35
N GLU A 81 -0.72 4.03 -3.52
CA GLU A 81 -1.42 3.99 -4.81
C GLU A 81 -2.08 2.63 -5.04
N ASN A 82 -1.35 1.54 -4.77
CA ASN A 82 -1.88 0.19 -4.89
C ASN A 82 -3.00 -0.08 -3.88
N LEU A 83 -2.92 0.44 -2.65
CA LEU A 83 -3.98 0.34 -1.64
C LEU A 83 -5.24 1.06 -2.09
N ASN A 84 -5.12 2.30 -2.58
CA ASN A 84 -6.25 3.06 -3.12
C ASN A 84 -6.88 2.37 -4.33
N ARG A 85 -6.06 1.83 -5.24
CA ARG A 85 -6.55 1.07 -6.40
C ARG A 85 -7.31 -0.19 -5.95
N CYS A 86 -6.78 -0.91 -4.96
CA CYS A 86 -7.46 -2.09 -4.41
C CYS A 86 -8.80 -1.73 -3.78
N GLY A 87 -8.83 -0.68 -2.96
CA GLY A 87 -10.07 -0.15 -2.38
C GLY A 87 -11.11 0.21 -3.44
N SER A 88 -10.68 0.92 -4.49
CA SER A 88 -11.56 1.32 -5.59
C SER A 88 -12.17 0.11 -6.31
N VAL A 89 -11.39 -0.96 -6.51
CA VAL A 89 -11.90 -2.21 -7.09
C VAL A 89 -12.94 -2.84 -6.17
N PHE A 90 -12.68 -2.96 -4.86
CA PHE A 90 -13.65 -3.52 -3.93
C PHE A 90 -14.96 -2.74 -3.91
N LEU A 91 -14.89 -1.41 -3.88
CA LEU A 91 -16.08 -0.54 -3.97
C LEU A 91 -16.81 -0.73 -5.29
N SER A 92 -16.09 -0.81 -6.41
CA SER A 92 -16.68 -1.06 -7.72
C SER A 92 -17.43 -2.39 -7.76
N MET A 93 -16.87 -3.44 -7.16
CA MET A 93 -17.51 -4.76 -7.13
C MET A 93 -18.76 -4.76 -6.26
N LYS A 94 -18.70 -4.17 -5.06
CA LYS A 94 -19.88 -3.95 -4.23
C LYS A 94 -20.99 -3.21 -4.98
N ASN A 95 -20.65 -2.08 -5.63
CA ASN A 95 -21.64 -1.24 -6.32
C ASN A 95 -22.22 -1.93 -7.57
N SER A 96 -21.51 -2.90 -8.14
CA SER A 96 -21.98 -3.69 -9.27
C SER A 96 -22.84 -4.88 -8.83
N SER A 97 -22.89 -5.18 -7.53
CA SER A 97 -23.63 -6.31 -6.98
C SER A 97 -25.13 -6.08 -7.01
N ALA A 98 -25.88 -7.06 -7.49
CA ALA A 98 -27.35 -7.02 -7.49
C ALA A 98 -27.97 -7.50 -6.16
N ILE A 99 -27.28 -8.40 -5.45
CA ILE A 99 -27.77 -9.07 -4.23
C ILE A 99 -27.24 -8.37 -2.97
N GLY A 100 -26.21 -7.54 -3.11
CA GLY A 100 -25.55 -6.85 -2.02
C GLY A 100 -24.42 -7.70 -1.44
N VAL A 101 -23.19 -7.31 -1.74
CA VAL A 101 -21.98 -7.83 -1.08
C VAL A 101 -21.16 -6.69 -0.52
N THR A 102 -20.51 -6.96 0.60
CA THR A 102 -19.60 -6.01 1.23
C THR A 102 -18.17 -6.20 0.75
N GLU A 103 -17.39 -5.13 0.76
CA GLU A 103 -15.95 -5.14 0.42
C GLU A 103 -15.20 -6.17 1.26
N MET A 104 -15.58 -6.30 2.54
CA MET A 104 -14.97 -7.27 3.44
C MET A 104 -15.31 -8.72 3.11
N GLN A 105 -16.52 -9.03 2.62
CA GLN A 105 -16.83 -10.40 2.21
C GLN A 105 -15.98 -10.78 0.99
N ILE A 106 -15.85 -9.87 0.02
CA ILE A 106 -15.00 -10.07 -1.17
C ILE A 106 -13.54 -10.28 -0.74
N LEU A 107 -13.01 -9.40 0.11
CA LEU A 107 -11.62 -9.48 0.59
C LEU A 107 -11.36 -10.77 1.38
N LYS A 108 -12.29 -11.20 2.25
CA LYS A 108 -12.17 -12.47 2.99
C LYS A 108 -12.17 -13.67 2.05
N HIS A 109 -13.03 -13.67 1.04
CA HIS A 109 -13.07 -14.73 0.05
C HIS A 109 -11.76 -14.77 -0.75
N MET A 110 -11.27 -13.63 -1.24
CA MET A 110 -9.96 -13.54 -1.89
C MET A 110 -8.80 -14.00 -0.99
N TYR A 111 -8.86 -13.70 0.31
CA TYR A 111 -7.85 -14.17 1.25
C TYR A 111 -7.85 -15.71 1.35
N GLN A 112 -9.03 -16.34 1.40
CA GLN A 112 -9.22 -17.77 1.56
C GLN A 112 -8.92 -18.57 0.28
N VAL A 113 -9.47 -18.15 -0.85
CA VAL A 113 -9.43 -18.90 -2.11
C VAL A 113 -8.76 -18.16 -3.27
N GLY A 114 -8.09 -17.03 -2.98
CA GLY A 114 -7.40 -16.23 -3.98
C GLY A 114 -6.34 -17.03 -4.72
N ASP A 115 -6.44 -16.98 -6.05
CA ASP A 115 -5.46 -17.56 -6.97
C ASP A 115 -4.52 -16.48 -7.50
N ALA A 116 -3.21 -16.72 -7.39
CA ALA A 116 -2.16 -15.82 -7.88
C ALA A 116 -2.03 -15.85 -9.42
N THR A 117 -2.68 -16.80 -10.11
CA THR A 117 -2.72 -16.82 -11.58
C THR A 117 -3.64 -15.76 -12.17
N GLN A 118 -4.60 -15.27 -11.38
CA GLN A 118 -5.57 -14.26 -11.79
C GLN A 118 -5.08 -12.86 -11.41
N THR A 119 -5.37 -11.87 -12.24
CA THR A 119 -5.13 -10.48 -11.86
C THR A 119 -6.04 -10.09 -10.69
N PHE A 120 -5.58 -9.17 -9.85
CA PHE A 120 -6.33 -8.74 -8.67
C PHE A 120 -7.79 -8.31 -8.98
N PRO A 121 -8.07 -7.49 -10.01
CA PRO A 121 -9.45 -7.12 -10.36
C PRO A 121 -10.30 -8.32 -10.78
N ASN A 122 -9.74 -9.27 -11.54
CA ASN A 122 -10.46 -10.46 -11.95
C ASN A 122 -10.78 -11.36 -10.76
N GLN A 123 -9.82 -11.55 -9.85
CA GLN A 123 -10.02 -12.34 -8.64
C GLN A 123 -11.06 -11.71 -7.70
N ALA A 124 -11.10 -10.37 -7.62
CA ALA A 124 -12.13 -9.65 -6.88
C ALA A 124 -13.51 -9.83 -7.50
N ALA A 125 -13.62 -9.77 -8.83
CA ALA A 125 -14.87 -10.02 -9.54
C ALA A 125 -15.39 -11.45 -9.36
N ILE A 126 -14.52 -12.45 -9.53
CA ILE A 126 -14.84 -13.87 -9.29
C ILE A 126 -15.31 -14.05 -7.83
N SER A 127 -14.61 -13.42 -6.88
CA SER A 127 -14.96 -13.51 -5.47
C SER A 127 -16.30 -12.85 -5.16
N ALA A 128 -16.59 -11.69 -5.76
CA ALA A 128 -17.89 -11.03 -5.60
C ALA A 128 -19.03 -11.93 -6.09
N VAL A 129 -18.93 -12.51 -7.29
CA VAL A 129 -19.94 -13.41 -7.85
C VAL A 129 -20.14 -14.66 -6.98
N LEU A 130 -19.08 -15.27 -6.47
CA LEU A 130 -19.19 -16.47 -5.64
C LEU A 130 -19.78 -16.18 -4.26
N VAL A 131 -19.42 -15.04 -3.67
CA VAL A 131 -20.03 -14.57 -2.42
C VAL A 131 -21.51 -14.27 -2.63
N GLU A 132 -21.88 -13.61 -3.74
CA GLU A 132 -23.28 -13.34 -4.10
C GLU A 132 -24.10 -14.62 -4.22
N GLN A 133 -23.57 -15.66 -4.87
CA GLN A 133 -24.25 -16.95 -5.00
C GLN A 133 -24.42 -17.70 -3.68
N SER A 134 -23.65 -17.33 -2.65
CA SER A 134 -23.69 -17.93 -1.32
C SER A 134 -24.60 -17.18 -0.33
N ASN A 135 -25.10 -16.00 -0.72
CA ASN A 135 -26.05 -15.17 0.04
C ASN A 135 -27.48 -15.46 -0.39
#